data_AF-A0A6P1E303-F1
#
_entry.id   AF-A0A6P1E303-F1
#
_cell.length_a   1.000
_cell.length_b   1.000
_cell.length_c   1.000
_cell.angle_alpha   90.00
_cell.angle_beta   90.00
_cell.angle_gamma   90.00
#
_symmetry.space_group_name_H-M   'P 1'
#
loop_
_entity.id
_entity.type
_entity.pdbx_description
1 polymer ?
#
loop_
_entity_poly.entity_id
_entity_poly.type
_entity_poly.pdbx_seq_one_letter_code
_entity_poly.pdbx_strand_id
1 'polypeptide(L)'
;MDNEFKNCYSFIDTSRGIILREDFIMLDVKKSLDRLTWNTQHHYAHIEAQHDFIRAWAVQFEMGYTDFRVVQISLQLDGGQHELLARFAAAYEKVYDYEYAFAAGGLEGFNQQYGDKIADYKQAADDLLKIIDEIRAINGTVK
;
A
#
# COMPACT_ATOMS: atom_id res chain seq x y z
N MET A 1 -26.28 -3.39 34.71
CA MET A 1 -25.71 -2.61 33.60
C MET A 1 -24.73 -1.69 34.28
N ASP A 2 -23.43 -1.97 34.19
CA ASP A 2 -22.32 -1.02 34.39
C ASP A 2 -20.99 -1.72 34.06
N ASN A 3 -20.14 -0.98 33.36
CA ASN A 3 -19.06 -1.41 32.46
C ASN A 3 -17.87 -2.10 33.17
N GLU A 4 -17.73 -3.41 32.95
CA GLU A 4 -16.45 -4.14 33.06
C GLU A 4 -15.68 -4.08 31.74
N PHE A 5 -14.91 -3.02 31.48
CA PHE A 5 -13.80 -3.06 30.52
C PHE A 5 -12.74 -2.01 30.91
N LYS A 6 -12.08 -2.23 32.04
CA LYS A 6 -10.76 -1.62 32.29
C LYS A 6 -9.72 -2.57 31.72
N ASN A 7 -9.27 -2.26 30.51
CA ASN A 7 -8.21 -2.96 29.81
C ASN A 7 -6.90 -2.77 30.61
N CYS A 8 -6.50 -3.84 31.31
CA CYS A 8 -5.29 -3.92 32.12
C CYS A 8 -4.07 -4.17 31.23
N TYR A 9 -3.39 -3.13 30.75
CA TYR A 9 -1.95 -3.21 30.46
C TYR A 9 -1.31 -1.84 30.67
N SER A 10 -1.09 -1.50 31.93
CA SER A 10 -0.07 -0.51 32.33
C SER A 10 0.75 -1.13 33.45
N PHE A 11 1.94 -1.63 33.13
CA PHE A 11 2.89 -2.07 34.15
C PHE A 11 3.54 -0.81 34.74
N ILE A 12 3.16 -0.45 35.97
CA ILE A 12 3.79 0.66 36.69
C ILE A 12 5.00 0.08 37.44
N ASP A 13 6.21 0.34 36.94
CA ASP A 13 7.42 0.23 37.76
C ASP A 13 7.59 1.54 38.54
N THR A 14 7.21 1.51 39.82
CA THR A 14 7.23 2.68 40.73
C THR A 14 8.62 3.11 41.17
N SER A 15 9.71 2.54 40.64
CA SER A 15 11.05 2.80 41.15
C SER A 15 11.91 3.76 40.31
N ARG A 16 11.50 4.15 39.10
CA ARG A 16 12.19 5.17 38.29
C ARG A 16 11.19 5.99 37.49
N GLY A 17 11.18 7.31 37.69
CA GLY A 17 10.34 8.27 36.96
C GLY A 17 10.71 8.39 35.48
N ILE A 18 10.41 7.34 34.70
CA ILE A 18 10.46 7.36 33.24
C ILE A 18 9.07 6.94 32.79
N ILE A 19 8.26 7.90 32.38
CA ILE A 19 7.10 7.61 31.54
C ILE A 19 7.71 7.11 30.22
N LEU A 20 7.73 5.80 30.00
CA LEU A 20 7.86 5.28 28.65
C LEU A 20 6.56 5.69 27.95
N ARG A 21 6.58 6.81 27.20
CA ARG A 21 5.65 6.90 26.08
C ARG A 21 6.02 5.74 25.20
N GLU A 22 5.11 4.79 25.03
CA GLU A 22 5.23 3.85 23.92
C GLU A 22 5.00 4.69 22.67
N ASP A 23 6.07 5.30 22.17
CA ASP A 23 6.05 5.92 20.87
C ASP A 23 5.88 4.76 19.87
N PHE A 24 4.64 4.51 19.45
CA PHE A 24 4.35 3.48 18.45
C PHE A 24 5.01 3.92 17.13
N ILE A 25 6.16 3.32 16.83
CA ILE A 25 6.84 3.49 15.56
C ILE A 25 6.09 2.66 14.52
N MET A 26 5.69 3.30 13.43
CA MET A 26 5.18 2.62 12.24
C MET A 26 6.10 1.45 11.86
N LEU A 27 5.55 0.26 11.59
CA LEU A 27 6.34 -0.89 11.14
C LEU A 27 7.19 -0.49 9.94
N ASP A 28 8.48 -0.86 9.94
CA ASP A 28 9.36 -0.58 8.81
C ASP A 28 8.90 -1.35 7.56
N VAL A 29 8.29 -0.61 6.63
CA VAL A 29 7.76 -1.14 5.37
C VAL A 29 8.52 -0.62 4.16
N LYS A 30 9.75 -0.10 4.34
CA LYS A 30 10.55 0.49 3.26
C LYS A 30 10.66 -0.41 2.03
N LYS A 31 10.95 -1.70 2.23
CA LYS A 31 11.08 -2.67 1.13
C LYS A 31 9.75 -2.91 0.41
N SER A 32 8.62 -2.92 1.12
CA SER A 32 7.30 -3.05 0.49
C SER A 32 6.95 -1.81 -0.33
N LEU A 33 7.28 -0.62 0.16
CA LEU A 33 7.13 0.63 -0.61
C LEU A 33 8.00 0.63 -1.88
N ASP A 34 9.25 0.17 -1.78
CA ASP A 34 10.16 0.08 -2.94
C ASP A 34 9.65 -0.90 -4.00
N ARG A 35 9.12 -2.05 -3.58
CA ARG A 35 8.53 -3.04 -4.48
C ARG A 35 7.24 -2.56 -5.11
N LEU A 36 6.35 -1.92 -4.35
CA LEU A 36 5.14 -1.31 -4.89
C LEU A 36 5.47 -0.26 -5.95
N THR A 37 6.41 0.65 -5.67
CA THR A 37 6.87 1.64 -6.65
C THR A 37 7.35 0.97 -7.93
N TRP A 38 8.25 -0.02 -7.80
CA TRP A 38 8.81 -0.69 -8.97
C TRP A 38 7.74 -1.45 -9.76
N ASN A 39 6.85 -2.19 -9.08
CA ASN A 39 5.78 -2.95 -9.72
C ASN A 39 4.82 -2.02 -10.47
N THR A 40 4.32 -0.95 -9.83
CA THR A 40 3.40 0.01 -10.47
C THR A 40 4.04 0.64 -11.72
N GLN A 41 5.30 1.04 -11.66
CA GLN A 41 6.01 1.60 -12.81
C GLN A 41 6.22 0.55 -13.92
N HIS A 42 6.64 -0.65 -13.54
CA HIS A 42 6.97 -1.71 -14.49
C HIS A 42 5.72 -2.26 -15.18
N HIS A 43 4.64 -2.50 -14.43
CA HIS A 43 3.37 -2.98 -14.96
C HIS A 43 2.75 -1.96 -15.91
N TYR A 44 2.74 -0.68 -15.54
CA TYR A 44 2.30 0.38 -16.43
C TYR A 44 3.08 0.36 -17.74
N ALA A 45 4.42 0.40 -17.66
CA ALA A 45 5.27 0.44 -18.86
C ALA A 45 5.09 -0.79 -19.75
N HIS A 46 4.91 -1.98 -19.16
CA HIS A 46 4.66 -3.22 -19.90
C HIS A 46 3.36 -3.17 -20.71
N ILE A 47 2.28 -2.70 -20.08
CA ILE A 47 0.95 -2.61 -20.71
C ILE A 47 0.92 -1.46 -21.73
N GLU A 48 1.51 -0.31 -21.41
CA GLU A 48 1.65 0.84 -22.33
C GLU A 48 2.40 0.43 -23.60
N ALA A 49 3.47 -0.34 -23.46
CA ALA A 49 4.25 -0.87 -24.59
C ALA A 49 3.53 -1.99 -25.36
N GLN A 50 2.29 -2.32 -24.99
CA GLN A 50 1.47 -3.37 -25.60
C GLN A 50 2.19 -4.73 -25.63
N HIS A 51 2.92 -5.04 -24.55
CA HIS A 51 3.59 -6.32 -24.42
C HIS A 51 2.61 -7.42 -24.02
N ASP A 52 2.79 -8.60 -24.61
CA ASP A 52 2.03 -9.78 -24.24
C ASP A 52 2.23 -10.15 -22.76
N PHE A 53 1.24 -10.85 -22.22
CA PHE A 53 1.31 -11.35 -20.86
C PHE A 53 2.47 -12.33 -20.68
N ILE A 54 3.24 -12.15 -19.61
CA ILE A 54 4.30 -13.07 -19.19
C ILE A 54 4.10 -13.51 -17.74
N ARG A 55 4.47 -14.75 -17.43
CA ARG A 55 4.30 -15.30 -16.07
C ARG A 55 4.95 -14.45 -14.97
N ALA A 56 6.11 -13.84 -15.26
CA ALA A 56 6.81 -12.99 -14.30
C ALA A 56 5.95 -11.80 -13.85
N TRP A 57 5.15 -11.24 -14.77
CA TRP A 57 4.23 -10.13 -14.50
C TRP A 57 3.16 -10.56 -13.48
N ALA A 58 2.55 -11.74 -13.65
CA ALA A 58 1.56 -12.27 -12.70
C ALA A 58 2.14 -12.48 -11.29
N VAL A 59 3.38 -12.96 -11.19
CA VAL A 59 4.06 -13.13 -9.90
C VAL A 59 4.28 -11.77 -9.23
N GLN A 60 4.68 -10.75 -10.00
CA GLN A 60 4.85 -9.38 -9.51
C GLN A 60 3.51 -8.78 -9.06
N PHE A 61 2.41 -9.02 -9.77
CA PHE A 61 1.06 -8.60 -9.38
C PHE A 61 0.64 -9.13 -8.01
N GLU A 62 0.76 -10.43 -7.77
CA GLU A 62 0.41 -11.04 -6.47
C GLU A 62 1.32 -10.55 -5.33
N MET A 63 2.62 -10.37 -5.61
CA MET A 63 3.56 -9.79 -4.63
C MET A 63 3.22 -8.33 -4.33
N GLY A 64 2.82 -7.55 -5.35
CA GLY A 64 2.37 -6.17 -5.20
C GLY A 64 1.17 -6.06 -4.27
N TYR A 65 0.17 -6.93 -4.43
CA TYR A 65 -0.97 -6.98 -3.52
C TYR A 65 -0.57 -7.33 -2.09
N THR A 66 0.39 -8.24 -1.91
CA THR A 66 0.93 -8.57 -0.59
C THR A 66 1.64 -7.37 0.05
N ASP A 67 2.52 -6.69 -0.69
CA ASP A 67 3.24 -5.51 -0.21
C ASP A 67 2.27 -4.36 0.13
N PHE A 68 1.21 -4.18 -0.66
CA PHE A 68 0.12 -3.25 -0.35
C PHE A 68 -0.52 -3.54 1.00
N ARG A 69 -0.91 -4.79 1.26
CA ARG A 69 -1.53 -5.17 2.54
C ARG A 69 -0.58 -4.97 3.73
N VAL A 70 0.71 -5.22 3.56
CA VAL A 70 1.72 -4.96 4.60
C VAL A 70 1.78 -3.47 4.95
N VAL A 71 1.77 -2.58 3.95
CA VAL A 71 1.74 -1.13 4.18
C VAL A 71 0.44 -0.70 4.85
N GLN A 72 -0.72 -1.24 4.45
CA GLN A 72 -1.99 -0.96 5.11
C GLN A 72 -1.98 -1.35 6.60
N ILE A 73 -1.48 -2.55 6.93
CA ILE A 73 -1.37 -3.02 8.30
C ILE A 73 -0.47 -2.08 9.12
N SER A 74 0.67 -1.66 8.54
CA SER A 74 1.57 -0.72 9.20
C SER A 74 0.90 0.62 9.56
N LEU A 75 0.16 1.21 8.61
CA LEU A 75 -0.60 2.45 8.83
C LEU A 75 -1.75 2.28 9.85
N GLN A 76 -2.39 1.11 9.89
CA GLN A 76 -3.43 0.79 10.88
C GLN A 76 -2.85 0.67 12.29
N LEU A 77 -1.70 0.01 12.44
CA LEU A 77 -1.02 -0.19 13.72
C LEU A 77 -0.46 1.11 14.30
N ASP A 78 0.03 2.03 13.46
CA ASP A 78 0.43 3.38 13.90
C ASP A 78 -0.76 4.18 14.49
N GLY A 79 -1.99 3.90 14.05
CA GLY A 79 -3.22 4.42 14.66
C GLY A 79 -3.51 5.90 14.44
N GLY A 80 -2.59 6.70 13.87
CA GLY A 80 -2.80 8.14 13.64
C GLY A 80 -2.82 8.57 12.18
N GLN A 81 -2.70 7.64 11.23
CA GLN A 81 -2.63 7.93 9.79
C GLN A 81 -3.91 7.52 9.04
N HIS A 82 -5.09 7.66 9.65
CA HIS A 82 -6.36 7.18 9.07
C HIS A 82 -6.68 7.80 7.69
N GLU A 83 -6.45 9.09 7.50
CA GLU A 83 -6.66 9.76 6.21
C GLU A 83 -5.68 9.25 5.14
N LEU A 84 -4.40 9.13 5.50
CA LEU A 84 -3.37 8.60 4.59
C LEU A 84 -3.65 7.14 4.20
N LEU A 85 -4.07 6.31 5.16
CA LEU A 85 -4.51 4.93 4.92
C LEU A 85 -5.67 4.88 3.92
N ALA A 86 -6.69 5.72 4.10
CA ALA A 86 -7.86 5.77 3.21
C ALA A 86 -7.46 6.19 1.78
N ARG A 87 -6.63 7.22 1.64
CA ARG A 87 -6.12 7.66 0.33
C ARG A 87 -5.25 6.58 -0.32
N PHE A 88 -4.36 5.95 0.44
CA PHE A 88 -3.50 4.87 -0.06
C PHE A 88 -4.31 3.68 -0.57
N ALA A 89 -5.30 3.22 0.20
CA ALA A 89 -6.20 2.15 -0.22
C ALA A 89 -6.94 2.52 -1.52
N ALA A 90 -7.55 3.71 -1.57
CA ALA A 90 -8.29 4.14 -2.74
C ALA A 90 -7.42 4.30 -3.99
N ALA A 91 -6.18 4.78 -3.85
CA ALA A 91 -5.26 4.91 -4.96
C ALA A 91 -4.77 3.55 -5.48
N TYR A 92 -4.51 2.60 -4.58
CA TYR A 92 -4.12 1.25 -4.97
C TYR A 92 -5.24 0.54 -5.74
N GLU A 93 -6.49 0.60 -5.26
CA GLU A 93 -7.64 -0.03 -5.95
C GLU A 93 -7.81 0.49 -7.39
N LYS A 94 -7.59 1.80 -7.62
CA LYS A 94 -7.63 2.36 -8.98
C LYS A 94 -6.59 1.74 -9.92
N VAL A 95 -5.37 1.49 -9.43
CA VAL A 95 -4.32 0.82 -10.20
C VAL A 95 -4.65 -0.66 -10.38
N TYR A 96 -5.16 -1.29 -9.32
CA TYR A 96 -5.54 -2.70 -9.31
C TYR A 96 -6.57 -3.04 -10.38
N ASP A 97 -7.57 -2.19 -10.63
CA ASP A 97 -8.59 -2.43 -11.67
C ASP A 97 -7.97 -2.64 -13.07
N TYR A 98 -6.99 -1.79 -13.44
CA TYR A 98 -6.26 -1.90 -14.70
C TYR A 98 -5.37 -3.15 -14.73
N GLU A 99 -4.58 -3.34 -13.67
CA GLU A 99 -3.64 -4.46 -13.58
C GLU A 99 -4.38 -5.80 -13.53
N TYR A 100 -5.52 -5.91 -12.84
CA TYR A 100 -6.32 -7.12 -12.76
C TYR A 100 -6.93 -7.49 -14.12
N ALA A 101 -7.39 -6.52 -14.92
CA ALA A 101 -7.87 -6.81 -16.27
C ALA A 101 -6.78 -7.45 -17.14
N PHE A 102 -5.54 -6.99 -17.01
CA PHE A 102 -4.38 -7.60 -17.66
C PHE A 102 -4.02 -8.97 -17.04
N ALA A 103 -4.07 -9.11 -15.72
CA ALA A 103 -3.79 -10.37 -15.03
C ALA A 103 -4.77 -11.48 -15.43
N ALA A 104 -6.06 -11.14 -15.54
CA ALA A 104 -7.14 -12.07 -15.80
C ALA A 104 -7.30 -12.42 -17.28
N GLY A 105 -7.06 -11.46 -18.18
CA GLY A 105 -7.33 -11.63 -19.61
C GLY A 105 -6.14 -11.36 -20.54
N GLY A 106 -4.94 -11.14 -20.00
CA GLY A 106 -3.77 -10.73 -20.76
C GLY A 106 -3.96 -9.38 -21.44
N LEU A 107 -3.11 -9.11 -22.45
CA LEU A 107 -3.19 -7.87 -23.23
C LEU A 107 -4.54 -7.69 -23.92
N GLU A 108 -5.13 -8.77 -24.44
CA GLU A 108 -6.45 -8.73 -25.08
C GLU A 108 -7.54 -8.31 -24.09
N GLY A 109 -7.60 -8.97 -22.91
CA GLY A 109 -8.59 -8.64 -21.89
C GLY A 109 -8.42 -7.24 -21.31
N PHE A 110 -7.18 -6.75 -21.19
CA PHE A 110 -6.92 -5.35 -20.88
C PHE A 110 -7.48 -4.42 -21.96
N ASN A 111 -7.13 -4.65 -23.24
CA ASN A 111 -7.51 -3.77 -24.34
C ASN A 111 -9.03 -3.74 -24.57
N GLN A 112 -9.74 -4.84 -24.31
CA GLN A 112 -11.20 -4.89 -24.38
C GLN A 112 -11.89 -3.97 -23.35
N GLN A 113 -11.27 -3.79 -22.17
CA GLN A 113 -11.85 -3.00 -21.07
C GLN A 113 -11.30 -1.56 -21.02
N TYR A 114 -10.01 -1.40 -21.32
CA TYR A 114 -9.22 -0.21 -21.01
C TYR A 114 -8.28 0.23 -22.14
N GLY A 115 -8.43 -0.30 -23.36
CA GLY A 115 -7.53 0.01 -24.48
C GLY A 115 -7.43 1.50 -24.82
N ASP A 116 -8.49 2.29 -24.58
CA ASP A 116 -8.51 3.76 -24.73
C ASP A 116 -8.18 4.53 -23.44
N LYS A 117 -7.83 3.83 -22.35
CA LYS A 117 -7.65 4.36 -20.99
C LYS A 117 -6.22 4.35 -20.48
N ILE A 118 -5.22 4.17 -21.36
CA ILE A 118 -3.80 4.19 -20.96
C ILE A 118 -3.42 5.48 -20.22
N ALA A 119 -3.93 6.64 -20.66
CA ALA A 119 -3.67 7.91 -19.99
C ALA A 119 -4.28 7.96 -18.57
N ASP A 120 -5.47 7.39 -18.39
CA ASP A 120 -6.14 7.32 -17.08
C ASP A 120 -5.40 6.34 -16.16
N TYR A 121 -4.90 5.22 -16.70
CA TYR A 121 -4.04 4.29 -15.98
C TYR A 121 -2.73 4.96 -15.53
N LYS A 122 -2.08 5.75 -16.41
CA LYS A 122 -0.88 6.51 -16.04
C LYS A 122 -1.14 7.44 -14.87
N GLN A 123 -2.27 8.16 -14.90
CA GLN A 123 -2.65 9.07 -13.84
C GLN A 123 -2.89 8.33 -12.52
N ALA A 124 -3.58 7.18 -12.55
CA ALA A 124 -3.78 6.34 -11.37
C ALA A 124 -2.44 5.84 -10.79
N ALA A 125 -1.51 5.40 -11.64
CA ALA A 125 -0.18 5.00 -11.24
C ALA A 125 0.60 6.15 -10.59
N ASP A 126 0.60 7.34 -11.19
CA ASP A 126 1.28 8.52 -10.65
C ASP A 126 0.71 8.95 -9.30
N ASP A 127 -0.60 8.86 -9.12
CA ASP A 127 -1.25 9.22 -7.85
C ASP A 127 -0.92 8.22 -6.74
N LEU A 128 -0.88 6.92 -7.04
CA LEU A 128 -0.39 5.92 -6.10
C LEU A 128 1.07 6.17 -5.71
N LEU A 129 1.93 6.49 -6.68
CA LEU A 129 3.35 6.77 -6.43
C LEU A 129 3.56 7.99 -5.52
N LYS A 130 2.79 9.06 -5.72
CA LYS A 130 2.83 10.24 -4.82
C LYS A 130 2.48 9.87 -3.38
N ILE A 131 1.42 9.07 -3.19
CA ILE A 131 1.02 8.64 -1.85
C ILE A 131 2.06 7.70 -1.22
N ILE A 132 2.70 6.84 -2.01
CA ILE A 132 3.83 6.02 -1.54
C ILE A 132 4.97 6.91 -1.03
N ASP A 133 5.28 8.02 -1.70
CA ASP A 133 6.30 8.97 -1.24
C ASP A 133 5.89 9.69 0.07
N GLU A 134 4.61 10.01 0.24
CA GLU A 134 4.09 10.53 1.52
C GLU A 134 4.29 9.51 2.65
N ILE A 135 4.01 8.23 2.40
CA ILE A 135 4.21 7.15 3.38
C ILE A 135 5.70 6.95 3.70
N ARG A 136 6.58 7.02 2.68
CA ARG A 136 8.04 6.95 2.89
C ARG A 136 8.53 8.03 3.84
N ALA A 137 7.98 9.24 3.78
CA ALA A 137 8.40 10.35 4.61
C ALA A 137 8.13 10.13 6.11
N ILE A 138 7.16 9.28 6.45
CA ILE A 138 6.79 8.96 7.83
C ILE A 138 7.24 7.56 8.28
N ASN A 139 7.75 6.72 7.37
CA ASN A 139 8.20 5.37 7.69
C ASN A 139 9.38 5.40 8.67
N GLY A 140 9.25 4.67 9.79
CA GLY A 140 10.27 4.65 10.84
C GLY A 140 10.37 5.95 11.66
N THR A 141 9.41 6.86 11.54
CA THR A 141 9.33 8.04 12.41
C THR A 141 8.64 7.70 13.74
N VAL A 142 9.13 8.34 14.80
CA VAL A 142 8.62 8.28 16.17
C VAL A 142 7.71 9.50 16.36
N LYS A 143 6.50 9.33 16.91
CA LYS A 143 5.58 10.44 17.21
C LYS A 143 5.83 11.08 18.57
#